data_AF-A0A2E8ABT9-F1
#
_entry.id   AF-A0A2E8ABT9-F1
#
_cell.length_a   1.000
_cell.length_b   1.000
_cell.length_c   1.000
_cell.angle_alpha   90.00
_cell.angle_beta   90.00
_cell.angle_gamma   90.00
#
_symmetry.space_group_name_H-M   'P 1'
#
loop_
_entity.id
_entity.type
_entity.pdbx_description
1 polymer ?
#
loop_
_entity_poly.entity_id
_entity_poly.type
_entity_poly.pdbx_seq_one_letter_code
_entity_poly.pdbx_strand_id
1 'polypeptide(L)'
;MKIQAGVFAGALAIALAGCTDSVNDTGFAGLAQQTAEVEQSRFQQPEPGDTLAFPEDWGPHPQHRIEWWYLTANLETQNGRPLGLQWTQFRQALKPRPANAKPPEASAWPLDAAWMAHAAVSFEGEHWFEEKLARGDLGHAGARADPLQVWLDDWRLV
;
A
#
# COMPACT_ATOMS: atom_id res chain seq x y z
N MET A 1 -66.17 37.32 2.48
CA MET A 1 -66.28 35.86 2.31
C MET A 1 -65.65 35.46 0.98
N LYS A 2 -64.43 34.92 1.03
CA LYS A 2 -63.84 33.87 0.17
C LYS A 2 -62.33 33.87 0.42
N ILE A 3 -61.89 32.90 1.22
CA ILE A 3 -60.49 32.59 1.51
C ILE A 3 -60.05 31.61 0.42
N GLN A 4 -58.96 31.88 -0.28
CA GLN A 4 -58.24 30.84 -1.02
C GLN A 4 -56.87 30.64 -0.38
N ALA A 5 -56.85 29.61 0.45
CA ALA A 5 -55.67 28.89 0.89
C ALA A 5 -55.00 28.22 -0.32
N GLY A 6 -53.67 28.15 -0.31
CA GLY A 6 -52.98 27.18 -1.15
C GLY A 6 -51.70 27.66 -1.80
N VAL A 7 -50.70 28.08 -1.01
CA VAL A 7 -49.30 27.99 -1.44
C VAL A 7 -48.44 27.72 -0.20
N PHE A 8 -48.51 26.50 0.34
CA PHE A 8 -47.56 26.05 1.39
C PHE A 8 -47.23 24.55 1.25
N ALA A 9 -47.25 24.02 0.03
CA ALA A 9 -46.92 22.61 -0.24
C ALA A 9 -45.66 22.42 -1.11
N GLY A 10 -44.96 23.50 -1.49
CA GLY A 10 -43.79 23.42 -2.37
C GLY A 10 -42.43 23.43 -1.67
N ALA A 11 -42.34 23.89 -0.42
CA ALA A 11 -41.05 24.16 0.23
C ALA A 11 -40.48 23.00 1.05
N LEU A 12 -41.27 21.97 1.39
CA LEU A 12 -40.82 20.91 2.29
C LEU A 12 -40.20 19.69 1.58
N ALA A 13 -40.39 19.55 0.27
CA ALA A 13 -39.83 18.43 -0.49
C ALA A 13 -38.36 18.63 -0.93
N ILE A 14 -37.85 19.86 -0.87
CA ILE A 14 -36.45 20.20 -1.26
C ILE A 14 -35.48 20.04 -0.09
N ALA A 15 -35.98 19.92 1.15
CA ALA A 15 -35.17 19.77 2.36
C ALA A 15 -34.70 18.32 2.63
N LEU A 16 -35.06 17.36 1.78
CA LEU A 16 -34.64 15.95 1.90
C LEU A 16 -33.54 15.56 0.89
N ALA A 17 -32.92 16.53 0.20
CA ALA A 17 -31.63 16.31 -0.44
C ALA A 17 -30.55 16.18 0.66
N GLY A 18 -30.58 15.06 1.38
CA GLY A 18 -29.49 14.64 2.24
C GLY A 18 -28.24 14.57 1.38
N CYS A 19 -27.17 15.20 1.85
CA CYS A 19 -25.84 14.95 1.32
C CYS A 19 -25.61 13.44 1.38
N THR A 20 -25.64 12.78 0.23
CA THR A 20 -25.01 11.48 0.13
C THR A 20 -23.53 11.75 0.27
N ASP A 21 -22.98 11.58 1.47
CA ASP A 21 -21.53 11.54 1.64
C ASP A 21 -21.00 10.49 0.66
N SER A 22 -20.20 10.92 -0.29
CA SER A 22 -19.46 10.00 -1.15
C SER A 22 -18.63 9.14 -0.22
N VAL A 23 -18.92 7.84 -0.18
CA VAL A 23 -18.09 6.86 0.52
C VAL A 23 -16.72 6.93 -0.12
N ASN A 24 -15.82 7.67 0.52
CA ASN A 24 -14.41 7.64 0.17
C ASN A 24 -13.92 6.29 0.67
N ASP A 25 -13.92 5.30 -0.23
CA ASP A 25 -13.34 3.99 0.03
C ASP A 25 -11.81 4.17 0.11
N THR A 26 -11.36 4.61 1.27
CA THR A 26 -9.95 4.71 1.59
C THR A 26 -9.51 3.27 1.85
N GLY A 27 -8.99 2.58 0.84
CA GLY A 27 -8.38 1.28 1.07
C GLY A 27 -7.20 1.37 2.04
N PHE A 28 -6.68 0.20 2.42
CA PHE A 28 -5.68 0.06 3.48
C PHE A 28 -4.53 1.08 3.35
N ALA A 29 -4.26 1.81 4.44
CA ALA A 29 -3.21 2.85 4.54
C ALA A 29 -3.27 3.95 3.45
N GLY A 30 -4.44 4.21 2.85
CA GLY A 30 -4.60 5.21 1.78
C GLY A 30 -4.10 4.74 0.41
N LEU A 31 -3.70 3.47 0.28
CA LEU A 31 -3.04 2.95 -0.92
C LEU A 31 -4.01 2.62 -2.06
N ALA A 32 -5.27 2.34 -1.73
CA ALA A 32 -6.30 2.08 -2.73
C ALA A 32 -7.04 3.36 -3.19
N GLN A 33 -6.61 4.54 -2.75
CA GLN A 33 -7.19 5.77 -3.29
C GLN A 33 -6.97 5.78 -4.81
N GLN A 34 -8.09 5.94 -5.53
CA GLN A 34 -8.27 5.86 -6.99
C GLN A 34 -8.78 4.50 -7.53
N THR A 35 -9.85 3.93 -6.99
CA THR A 35 -10.58 2.83 -7.66
C THR A 35 -10.99 3.17 -9.11
N ALA A 36 -11.32 4.43 -9.39
CA ALA A 36 -11.63 4.90 -10.75
C ALA A 36 -10.41 4.93 -11.70
N GLU A 37 -9.18 5.08 -11.19
CA GLU A 37 -7.96 4.96 -12.02
C GLU A 37 -7.45 3.53 -12.07
N VAL A 38 -7.74 2.69 -11.06
CA VAL A 38 -7.38 1.26 -11.05
C VAL A 38 -8.06 0.51 -12.18
N GLU A 39 -9.35 0.77 -12.47
CA GLU A 39 -10.05 0.19 -13.62
C GLU A 39 -9.45 0.61 -14.98
N GLN A 40 -8.82 1.78 -15.05
CA GLN A 40 -8.07 2.24 -16.24
C GLN A 40 -6.58 1.87 -16.19
N SER A 41 -6.11 1.32 -15.09
CA SER A 41 -4.69 1.02 -14.88
C SER A 41 -4.34 -0.31 -15.53
N ARG A 42 -3.20 -0.38 -16.23
CA ARG A 42 -2.71 -1.63 -16.84
C ARG A 42 -1.99 -2.54 -15.81
N PHE A 43 -2.29 -2.40 -14.52
CA PHE A 43 -1.74 -3.26 -13.47
C PHE A 43 -2.52 -4.57 -13.41
N GLN A 44 -1.83 -5.68 -13.17
CA GLN A 44 -2.47 -6.98 -12.98
C GLN A 44 -3.31 -6.95 -11.70
N GLN A 45 -4.58 -7.35 -11.82
CA GLN A 45 -5.47 -7.56 -10.68
C GLN A 45 -5.38 -9.02 -10.24
N PRO A 46 -5.40 -9.32 -8.93
CA PRO A 46 -5.59 -10.68 -8.46
C PRO A 46 -6.97 -11.20 -8.88
N GLU A 47 -7.02 -12.38 -9.48
CA GLU A 47 -8.25 -12.99 -9.97
C GLU A 47 -8.42 -14.44 -9.47
N PRO A 48 -9.66 -14.95 -9.38
CA PRO A 48 -9.88 -16.37 -9.08
C PRO A 48 -9.16 -17.27 -10.08
N GLY A 49 -8.32 -18.18 -9.57
CA GLY A 49 -7.53 -19.11 -10.39
C GLY A 49 -6.04 -18.76 -10.48
N ASP A 50 -5.63 -17.57 -10.00
CA ASP A 50 -4.22 -17.27 -9.80
C ASP A 50 -3.60 -18.27 -8.82
N THR A 51 -2.50 -18.91 -9.22
CA THR A 51 -1.78 -19.89 -8.41
C THR A 51 -0.42 -19.35 -8.00
N LEU A 52 -0.07 -19.53 -6.72
CA LEU A 52 1.26 -19.19 -6.22
C LEU A 52 2.29 -20.29 -6.59
N ALA A 53 3.44 -19.89 -7.10
CA ALA A 53 4.59 -20.71 -7.43
C ALA A 53 5.80 -20.30 -6.57
N PHE A 54 6.38 -21.28 -5.86
CA PHE A 54 7.51 -21.03 -4.97
C PHE A 54 8.75 -21.80 -5.44
N PRO A 55 9.95 -21.20 -5.33
CA PRO A 55 10.27 -19.97 -4.56
C PRO A 55 10.02 -18.64 -5.29
N GLU A 56 9.56 -18.65 -6.55
CA GLU A 56 9.47 -17.46 -7.40
C GLU A 56 8.65 -16.32 -6.76
N ASP A 57 7.50 -16.64 -6.17
CA ASP A 57 6.58 -15.68 -5.55
C ASP A 57 7.02 -15.22 -4.14
N TRP A 58 8.23 -15.55 -3.70
CA TRP A 58 8.87 -14.83 -2.59
C TRP A 58 9.41 -13.47 -3.03
N GLY A 59 9.71 -13.33 -4.33
CA GLY A 59 10.29 -12.13 -4.92
C GLY A 59 9.26 -11.03 -5.22
N PRO A 60 9.68 -9.99 -5.96
CA PRO A 60 8.80 -8.89 -6.33
C PRO A 60 7.85 -9.26 -7.48
N HIS A 61 6.65 -8.71 -7.44
CA HIS A 61 5.60 -8.86 -8.46
C HIS A 61 5.33 -7.51 -9.15
N PRO A 62 6.19 -7.08 -10.09
CA PRO A 62 6.15 -5.73 -10.62
C PRO A 62 4.90 -5.42 -11.48
N GLN A 63 4.14 -6.45 -11.89
CA GLN A 63 2.85 -6.26 -12.57
C GLN A 63 1.77 -5.69 -11.65
N HIS A 64 1.89 -5.89 -10.34
CA HIS A 64 0.93 -5.38 -9.36
C HIS A 64 1.33 -3.99 -8.90
N ARG A 65 0.31 -3.17 -8.64
CA ARG A 65 0.47 -1.77 -8.19
C ARG A 65 1.06 -1.70 -6.78
N ILE A 66 0.66 -2.62 -5.91
CA ILE A 66 0.91 -2.57 -4.48
C ILE A 66 1.53 -3.89 -4.05
N GLU A 67 2.60 -3.83 -3.27
CA GLU A 67 3.31 -4.99 -2.76
C GLU A 67 3.97 -4.69 -1.41
N TRP A 68 4.06 -5.71 -0.56
CA TRP A 68 4.50 -5.57 0.83
C TRP A 68 5.16 -6.84 1.35
N TRP A 69 6.24 -6.64 2.09
CA TRP A 69 6.84 -7.63 2.98
C TRP A 69 6.64 -7.14 4.40
N TYR A 70 5.89 -7.90 5.18
CA TYR A 70 5.46 -7.49 6.52
C TYR A 70 5.81 -8.55 7.55
N LEU A 71 6.66 -8.17 8.50
CA LEU A 71 7.12 -9.00 9.60
C LEU A 71 6.68 -8.37 10.92
N THR A 72 6.04 -9.18 11.75
CA THR A 72 5.77 -8.85 13.16
C THR A 72 6.28 -9.97 14.04
N ALA A 73 6.85 -9.61 15.18
CA ALA A 73 7.39 -10.57 16.13
C ALA A 73 7.13 -10.12 17.57
N ASN A 74 6.82 -11.08 18.42
CA ASN A 74 6.90 -10.93 19.87
C ASN A 74 8.19 -11.63 20.32
N LEU A 75 9.05 -10.88 20.98
CA LEU A 75 10.37 -11.30 21.43
C LEU A 75 10.45 -11.20 22.95
N GLU A 76 11.43 -11.87 23.53
CA GLU A 76 11.80 -11.74 24.93
C GLU A 76 13.28 -11.40 25.04
N THR A 77 13.60 -10.43 25.90
CA THR A 77 14.99 -10.13 26.27
C THR A 77 15.57 -11.28 27.10
N GLN A 78 16.90 -11.30 27.27
CA GLN A 78 17.58 -12.32 28.11
C GLN A 78 17.06 -12.38 29.56
N ASN A 79 16.49 -11.27 30.07
CA ASN A 79 15.92 -11.19 31.41
C ASN A 79 14.41 -11.51 31.45
N GLY A 80 13.83 -12.03 30.36
CA GLY A 80 12.42 -12.41 30.27
C GLY A 80 11.44 -11.24 30.06
N ARG A 81 11.92 -10.03 29.76
CA ARG A 81 11.04 -8.88 29.47
C ARG A 81 10.50 -8.94 28.03
N PRO A 82 9.20 -8.70 27.81
CA PRO A 82 8.58 -8.73 26.47
C PRO A 82 9.02 -7.54 25.61
N LEU A 83 9.16 -7.78 24.30
CA LEU A 83 9.51 -6.80 23.29
C LEU A 83 8.70 -7.06 22.01
N GLY A 84 8.06 -6.03 21.49
CA GLY A 84 7.39 -6.08 20.18
C GLY A 84 8.32 -5.58 19.08
N LEU A 85 8.34 -6.27 17.95
CA LEU A 85 9.06 -5.83 16.75
C LEU A 85 8.14 -5.85 15.54
N GLN A 86 8.25 -4.81 14.72
CA GLN A 86 7.59 -4.69 13.44
C GLN A 86 8.62 -4.26 12.39
N TRP A 87 8.54 -4.86 11.22
CA TRP A 87 9.25 -4.39 10.03
C TRP A 87 8.34 -4.50 8.81
N THR A 88 8.28 -3.44 8.02
CA THR A 88 7.48 -3.37 6.80
C THR A 88 8.34 -2.79 5.69
N GLN A 89 8.42 -3.48 4.56
CA GLN A 89 8.84 -2.87 3.31
C GLN A 89 7.68 -2.86 2.34
N PHE A 90 7.39 -1.68 1.82
CA PHE A 90 6.29 -1.42 0.92
C PHE A 90 6.82 -0.96 -0.43
N ARG A 91 6.21 -1.45 -1.51
CA ARG A 91 6.44 -1.00 -2.88
C ARG A 91 5.12 -0.57 -3.49
N GLN A 92 5.10 0.63 -4.05
CA GLN A 92 4.03 1.11 -4.91
C GLN A 92 4.56 1.35 -6.32
N ALA A 93 4.09 0.56 -7.28
CA ALA A 93 4.35 0.80 -8.68
C ALA A 93 3.58 2.05 -9.16
N LEU A 94 4.27 2.89 -9.91
CA LEU A 94 3.73 4.07 -10.57
C LEU A 94 3.52 3.83 -12.06
N LYS A 95 4.21 2.82 -12.62
CA LYS A 95 3.98 2.30 -13.97
C LYS A 95 3.89 0.77 -13.97
N PRO A 96 2.97 0.19 -14.75
CA PRO A 96 2.86 -1.25 -14.90
C PRO A 96 4.07 -1.80 -15.66
N ARG A 97 4.58 -2.95 -15.19
CA ARG A 97 5.75 -3.62 -15.76
C ARG A 97 5.53 -5.14 -15.76
N PRO A 98 5.74 -5.85 -16.88
CA PRO A 98 5.70 -7.32 -16.92
C PRO A 98 6.71 -7.95 -15.93
N ALA A 99 6.39 -9.11 -15.33
CA ALA A 99 7.28 -9.80 -14.37
C ALA A 99 8.70 -10.00 -14.90
N ASN A 100 8.82 -10.35 -16.18
CA ASN A 100 10.08 -10.70 -16.83
C ASN A 100 10.75 -9.50 -17.54
N ALA A 101 10.23 -8.29 -17.41
CA ALA A 101 10.82 -7.13 -18.05
C ALA A 101 12.09 -6.69 -17.30
N LYS A 102 13.14 -6.36 -18.06
CA LYS A 102 14.34 -5.73 -17.50
C LYS A 102 13.96 -4.39 -16.86
N PRO A 103 14.43 -4.08 -15.64
CA PRO A 103 14.29 -2.75 -15.07
C PRO A 103 14.90 -1.66 -15.98
N PRO A 104 14.35 -0.43 -15.95
CA PRO A 104 14.96 0.72 -16.61
C PRO A 104 16.38 0.96 -16.10
N GLU A 105 17.25 1.50 -16.95
CA GLU A 105 18.62 1.83 -16.57
C GLU A 105 18.64 2.90 -15.46
N ALA A 106 19.38 2.64 -14.38
CA ALA A 106 19.44 3.53 -13.22
C ALA A 106 19.92 4.95 -13.59
N SER A 107 20.77 5.09 -14.61
CA SER A 107 21.26 6.39 -15.10
C SER A 107 20.15 7.29 -15.66
N ALA A 108 18.99 6.74 -16.01
CA ALA A 108 17.83 7.51 -16.44
C ALA A 108 17.01 8.08 -15.28
N TRP A 109 17.39 7.79 -14.03
CA TRP A 109 16.66 8.19 -12.82
C TRP A 109 15.16 7.84 -12.87
N PRO A 110 14.78 6.60 -13.20
CA PRO A 110 13.37 6.18 -13.37
C PRO A 110 12.53 6.37 -12.10
N LEU A 111 11.26 6.77 -12.24
CA LEU A 111 10.26 6.77 -11.16
C LEU A 111 9.11 5.83 -11.51
N ASP A 112 9.44 4.57 -11.72
CA ASP A 112 8.45 3.56 -12.08
C ASP A 112 7.85 2.87 -10.85
N ALA A 113 8.52 2.98 -9.70
CA ALA A 113 8.01 2.58 -8.40
C ALA A 113 8.58 3.47 -7.29
N ALA A 114 7.84 3.59 -6.19
CA ALA A 114 8.29 4.13 -4.93
C ALA A 114 8.36 3.00 -3.89
N TRP A 115 9.35 3.07 -3.01
CA TRP A 115 9.58 2.13 -1.93
C TRP A 115 9.54 2.88 -0.60
N MET A 116 9.00 2.23 0.43
CA MET A 116 9.02 2.71 1.81
C MET A 116 9.46 1.56 2.73
N ALA A 117 10.36 1.82 3.66
CA ALA A 117 10.66 0.91 4.76
C ALA A 117 10.20 1.55 6.06
N HIS A 118 9.67 0.75 6.97
CA HIS A 118 9.32 1.16 8.34
C HIS A 118 9.73 0.06 9.30
N ALA A 119 10.38 0.42 10.39
CA ALA A 119 10.74 -0.52 11.44
C ALA A 119 10.40 0.10 12.79
N ALA A 120 9.86 -0.72 13.70
CA ALA A 120 9.52 -0.29 15.03
C ALA A 120 9.85 -1.33 16.09
N VAL A 121 10.18 -0.82 17.28
CA VAL A 121 10.40 -1.59 18.49
C VAL A 121 9.50 -1.01 19.58
N SER A 122 8.70 -1.87 20.19
CA SER A 122 7.88 -1.54 21.35
C SER A 122 8.45 -2.23 22.58
N PHE A 123 8.88 -1.47 23.58
CA PHE A 123 9.54 -2.03 24.76
C PHE A 123 9.28 -1.16 25.99
N GLU A 124 8.89 -1.78 27.11
CA GLU A 124 8.60 -1.09 28.38
C GLU A 124 7.59 0.08 28.29
N GLY A 125 6.59 -0.06 27.42
CA GLY A 125 5.54 0.94 27.23
C GLY A 125 5.91 2.07 26.26
N GLU A 126 7.13 2.07 25.76
CA GLU A 126 7.63 3.02 24.77
C GLU A 126 7.60 2.41 23.37
N HIS A 127 7.48 3.27 22.35
CA HIS A 127 7.46 2.89 20.94
C HIS A 127 8.46 3.74 20.15
N TRP A 128 9.49 3.10 19.62
CA TRP A 128 10.48 3.73 18.75
C TRP A 128 10.30 3.22 17.34
N PHE A 129 10.39 4.12 16.37
CA PHE A 129 10.30 3.75 14.97
C PHE A 129 11.22 4.63 14.12
N GLU A 130 11.51 4.15 12.92
CA GLU A 130 12.18 4.90 11.87
C GLU A 130 11.55 4.51 10.52
N GLU A 131 11.60 5.41 9.55
CA GLU A 131 11.11 5.16 8.20
C GLU A 131 12.07 5.70 7.13
N LYS A 132 12.05 5.06 5.95
CA LYS A 132 12.83 5.46 4.78
C LYS A 132 11.98 5.40 3.53
N LEU A 133 12.25 6.30 2.59
CA LEU A 133 11.61 6.36 1.28
C LEU A 133 12.67 6.28 0.17
N ALA A 134 12.37 5.56 -0.90
CA ALA A 134 13.28 5.35 -2.02
C ALA A 134 12.56 5.32 -3.37
N ARG A 135 13.25 5.80 -4.40
CA ARG A 135 12.88 5.59 -5.79
C ARG A 135 13.29 4.18 -6.22
N GLY A 136 12.42 3.46 -6.92
CA GLY A 136 12.74 2.13 -7.46
C GLY A 136 13.78 2.19 -8.59
N ASP A 137 14.34 1.03 -8.92
CA ASP A 137 15.20 0.81 -10.09
C ASP A 137 16.52 1.61 -10.14
N LEU A 138 16.94 2.21 -9.02
CA LEU A 138 18.26 2.84 -8.88
C LEU A 138 19.29 1.92 -8.18
N GLY A 139 18.86 0.76 -7.69
CA GLY A 139 19.69 -0.25 -7.03
C GLY A 139 19.68 -0.19 -5.50
N HIS A 140 19.30 0.93 -4.89
CA HIS A 140 19.25 1.08 -3.43
C HIS A 140 17.95 0.57 -2.79
N ALA A 141 16.94 0.18 -3.56
CA ALA A 141 15.75 -0.50 -3.06
C ALA A 141 15.31 -1.63 -4.00
N GLY A 142 14.86 -2.75 -3.44
CA GLY A 142 14.43 -3.89 -4.24
C GLY A 142 14.06 -5.12 -3.42
N ALA A 143 13.67 -6.18 -4.14
CA ALA A 143 13.48 -7.51 -3.59
C ALA A 143 13.95 -8.57 -4.60
N ARG A 144 14.26 -9.77 -4.11
CA ARG A 144 14.57 -10.95 -4.93
C ARG A 144 14.10 -12.22 -4.23
N ALA A 145 13.73 -13.22 -5.03
CA ALA A 145 13.11 -14.45 -4.56
C ALA A 145 14.11 -15.42 -3.88
N ASP A 146 15.26 -15.70 -4.51
CA ASP A 146 16.16 -16.77 -4.05
C ASP A 146 17.66 -16.38 -4.04
N PRO A 147 18.32 -16.41 -2.86
CA PRO A 147 17.68 -16.42 -1.54
C PRO A 147 16.88 -15.13 -1.33
N LEU A 148 15.79 -15.23 -0.55
CA LEU A 148 14.89 -14.11 -0.28
C LEU A 148 15.70 -12.93 0.27
N GLN A 149 15.62 -11.79 -0.40
CA GLN A 149 16.09 -10.53 0.15
C GLN A 149 15.15 -9.41 -0.22
N VAL A 150 14.93 -8.51 0.73
CA VAL A 150 14.16 -7.28 0.54
C VAL A 150 14.95 -6.16 1.19
N TRP A 151 15.25 -5.09 0.44
CA TRP A 151 16.16 -4.06 0.92
C TRP A 151 15.74 -2.64 0.55
N LEU A 152 16.19 -1.72 1.41
CA LEU A 152 16.25 -0.28 1.16
C LEU A 152 17.49 0.26 1.88
N ASP A 153 18.47 0.73 1.10
CA ASP A 153 19.84 1.07 1.55
C ASP A 153 20.48 -0.09 2.35
N ASP A 154 20.78 0.16 3.62
CA ASP A 154 21.37 -0.78 4.56
C ASP A 154 20.32 -1.63 5.30
N TRP A 155 19.02 -1.32 5.15
CA TRP A 155 17.95 -2.11 5.77
C TRP A 155 17.67 -3.31 4.90
N ARG A 156 17.73 -4.51 5.48
CA ARG A 156 17.56 -5.77 4.76
C ARG A 156 16.80 -6.79 5.58
N LEU A 157 15.79 -7.39 4.97
CA LEU A 157 15.25 -8.68 5.37
C LEU A 157 15.95 -9.75 4.52
N VAL A 158 16.53 -10.77 5.16
CA VAL A 158 17.32 -11.85 4.54
C VAL A 158 16.99 -13.20 5.15
#